data_AF-A0A5C3N636-F1
#
_entry.id   AF-A0A5C3N636-F1
#
_cell.length_a   1.000
_cell.length_b   1.000
_cell.length_c   1.000
_cell.angle_alpha   90.00
_cell.angle_beta   90.00
_cell.angle_gamma   90.00
#
_symmetry.space_group_name_H-M   'P 1'
#
loop_
_entity.id
_entity.type
_entity.pdbx_description
1 polymer ?
#
loop_
_entity_poly.entity_id
_entity_poly.type
_entity_poly.pdbx_seq_one_letter_code
_entity_poly.pdbx_strand_id
1 'polypeptide(L)'
;MISCHDLYKICSQLCKATGNPDDPFGGINMILCGDFVQLPPAMNHAALYNSNVGTNISPRMSVHSQETALGKALWHQFTTVVILRENMRQRTQSPEDAKLRVALENMRYKACTEEDIAFLRTRIAGTGPNRPKLAQPKFRHVSVITARNVHRDKINILGAQQFANDTEQQLIEFYSVDKWKVPTQHNKRKSKKKSRHLHASEVIDPATQKILWDLPPNSTQHIPGKLSICKGMPVLIKRNEATECCITNGAEAKIVSWHSHDEDGVAVLDTLFVELINPPRNIQLDGLPPNVVPLTKNSIDVTCKMPDDTEERITRQQISVLPNFSMTDYASQGRTRPNNVVDLNNCSNHQSYYTCLSRSASAEGTIMIQGFDPNKIMGGASGYLRQ
;
A
#
# COMPACT_ATOMS: atom_id res chain seq x y z
N MET A 1 -6.74 2.94 -9.23
CA MET A 1 -6.04 4.19 -8.87
C MET A 1 -5.22 4.75 -10.06
N ILE A 2 -5.76 4.72 -11.28
CA ILE A 2 -5.06 5.21 -12.49
C ILE A 2 -5.43 6.68 -12.69
N SER A 3 -4.44 7.56 -12.89
CA SER A 3 -4.68 8.96 -13.23
C SER A 3 -4.85 9.17 -14.74
N CYS A 4 -5.39 10.32 -15.14
CA CYS A 4 -5.42 10.68 -16.57
C CYS A 4 -4.01 10.66 -17.19
N HIS A 5 -3.00 11.14 -16.46
CA HIS A 5 -1.61 11.12 -16.94
C HIS A 5 -1.10 9.70 -17.18
N ASP A 6 -1.43 8.77 -16.29
CA ASP A 6 -1.03 7.37 -16.43
C ASP A 6 -1.70 6.72 -17.65
N LEU A 7 -2.98 7.02 -17.91
CA LEU A 7 -3.68 6.50 -19.08
C LEU A 7 -3.04 6.98 -20.40
N TYR A 8 -2.64 8.26 -20.46
CA TYR A 8 -1.86 8.78 -21.59
C TYR A 8 -0.52 8.04 -21.74
N LYS A 9 0.23 7.85 -20.65
CA LYS A 9 1.51 7.12 -20.69
C LYS A 9 1.33 5.71 -21.21
N ILE A 10 0.32 4.99 -20.73
CA ILE A 10 -0.01 3.64 -21.20
C ILE A 10 -0.26 3.66 -22.71
N CYS A 11 -1.14 4.55 -23.18
CA CYS A 11 -1.42 4.70 -24.61
C CYS A 11 -0.13 4.97 -25.41
N SER A 12 0.65 5.97 -24.99
CA SER A 12 1.89 6.36 -25.68
C SER A 12 2.90 5.21 -25.78
N GLN A 13 3.05 4.41 -24.72
CA GLN A 13 3.97 3.27 -24.74
C GLN A 13 3.44 2.12 -25.59
N LEU A 14 2.13 1.85 -25.59
CA LEU A 14 1.53 0.83 -26.44
C LEU A 14 1.61 1.18 -27.92
N CYS A 15 1.35 2.43 -28.30
CA CYS A 15 1.55 2.91 -29.68
C CYS A 15 2.99 2.72 -30.16
N LYS A 16 3.97 3.00 -29.29
CA LYS A 16 5.39 2.76 -29.60
C LYS A 16 5.73 1.28 -29.76
N ALA A 17 5.23 0.45 -28.84
CA ALA A 17 5.52 -0.98 -28.84
C ALA A 17 4.91 -1.72 -30.04
N THR A 18 3.74 -1.28 -30.49
CA THR A 18 3.02 -1.85 -31.65
C THR A 18 3.42 -1.25 -32.99
N GLY A 19 4.11 -0.10 -32.98
CA GLY A 19 4.40 0.67 -34.20
C GLY A 19 3.16 1.32 -34.82
N ASN A 20 2.07 1.45 -34.07
CA ASN A 20 0.80 2.03 -34.52
C ASN A 20 0.50 3.33 -33.73
N PRO A 21 0.92 4.49 -34.25
CA PRO A 21 0.70 5.78 -33.57
C PRO A 21 -0.69 6.37 -33.81
N ASP A 22 -1.39 5.93 -34.86
CA ASP A 22 -2.66 6.54 -35.29
C ASP A 22 -3.85 6.02 -34.49
N ASP A 23 -3.78 4.76 -34.04
CA ASP A 23 -4.83 4.16 -33.21
C ASP A 23 -4.56 4.35 -31.70
N PRO A 24 -5.58 4.73 -30.92
CA PRO A 24 -5.52 4.71 -29.46
C PRO A 24 -5.00 3.37 -28.93
N PHE A 25 -4.07 3.43 -27.98
CA PHE A 25 -3.42 2.27 -27.39
C PHE A 25 -2.72 1.34 -28.40
N GLY A 26 -2.38 1.84 -29.60
CA GLY A 26 -1.75 1.04 -30.64
C GLY A 26 -2.66 -0.03 -31.24
N GLY A 27 -3.98 0.20 -31.22
CA GLY A 27 -4.98 -0.76 -31.71
C GLY A 27 -5.27 -1.91 -30.75
N ILE A 28 -4.75 -1.88 -29.52
CA ILE A 28 -4.99 -2.90 -28.50
C ILE A 28 -6.34 -2.67 -27.81
N ASN A 29 -7.13 -3.72 -27.69
CA ASN A 29 -8.38 -3.70 -26.92
C ASN A 29 -8.10 -3.48 -25.43
N MET A 30 -8.67 -2.42 -24.86
CA MET A 30 -8.46 -2.04 -23.46
C MET A 30 -9.72 -2.32 -22.64
N ILE A 31 -9.56 -3.02 -21.51
CA ILE A 31 -10.60 -3.20 -20.49
C ILE A 31 -10.13 -2.53 -19.20
N LEU A 32 -10.91 -1.56 -18.74
CA LEU A 32 -10.65 -0.87 -17.47
C LEU A 32 -11.67 -1.36 -16.44
N CYS A 33 -11.17 -1.85 -15.30
CA CYS A 33 -12.00 -2.34 -14.20
C CYS A 33 -11.62 -1.65 -12.89
N GLY A 34 -12.61 -1.22 -12.11
CA GLY A 34 -12.40 -0.59 -10.82
C GLY A 34 -13.68 -0.02 -10.23
N ASP A 35 -13.53 0.61 -9.08
CA ASP A 35 -14.61 1.31 -8.37
C ASP A 35 -14.13 2.73 -8.08
N PHE A 36 -14.72 3.72 -8.77
CA PHE A 36 -14.32 5.13 -8.64
C PHE A 36 -14.60 5.73 -7.26
N VAL A 37 -15.39 5.04 -6.45
CA VAL A 37 -15.71 5.48 -5.10
C VAL A 37 -14.68 4.97 -4.07
N GLN A 38 -13.76 4.10 -4.49
CA GLN A 38 -12.57 3.80 -3.70
C GLN A 38 -11.55 4.95 -3.84
N LEU A 39 -10.36 4.78 -3.24
CA LEU A 39 -9.35 5.83 -3.21
C LEU A 39 -8.98 6.35 -4.62
N PRO A 40 -8.87 7.69 -4.78
CA PRO A 40 -8.39 8.30 -6.01
C PRO A 40 -6.90 7.98 -6.23
N PRO A 41 -6.34 8.32 -7.40
CA PRO A 41 -4.89 8.27 -7.60
C PRO A 41 -4.13 9.01 -6.49
N ALA A 42 -3.02 8.44 -6.04
CA ALA A 42 -2.19 9.02 -4.99
C ALA A 42 -1.54 10.35 -5.46
N MET A 43 -0.94 11.09 -4.51
CA MET A 43 -0.20 12.34 -4.78
C MET A 43 -1.02 13.42 -5.50
N ASN A 44 -2.34 13.43 -5.30
CA ASN A 44 -3.27 14.39 -5.93
C ASN A 44 -3.23 14.36 -7.47
N HIS A 45 -2.82 13.24 -8.07
CA HIS A 45 -2.94 13.08 -9.51
C HIS A 45 -4.42 13.09 -9.93
N ALA A 46 -4.69 13.67 -11.09
CA ALA A 46 -6.06 13.84 -11.56
C ALA A 46 -6.71 12.49 -11.89
N ALA A 47 -7.79 12.16 -11.17
CA ALA A 47 -8.60 10.96 -11.45
C ALA A 47 -9.30 11.05 -12.81
N LEU A 48 -9.58 9.90 -13.42
CA LEU A 48 -10.26 9.80 -14.72
C LEU A 48 -11.64 10.48 -14.73
N TYR A 49 -12.35 10.48 -13.60
CA TYR A 49 -13.66 11.12 -13.43
C TYR A 49 -13.58 12.60 -13.00
N ASN A 50 -12.38 13.18 -12.86
CA ASN A 50 -12.25 14.59 -12.52
C ASN A 50 -12.70 15.47 -13.72
N SER A 51 -13.66 16.37 -13.50
CA SER A 51 -14.21 17.27 -14.52
C SER A 51 -13.31 18.46 -14.84
N ASN A 52 -12.41 18.84 -13.93
CA ASN A 52 -11.58 20.03 -14.06
C ASN A 52 -10.34 19.80 -14.96
N VAL A 53 -10.16 18.58 -15.45
CA VAL A 53 -9.03 18.24 -16.33
C VAL A 53 -9.33 18.75 -17.73
N GLY A 54 -8.45 19.60 -18.26
CA GLY A 54 -8.55 20.11 -19.63
C GLY A 54 -9.53 21.28 -19.80
N THR A 55 -10.12 21.82 -18.72
CA THR A 55 -11.06 22.96 -18.80
C THR A 55 -10.38 24.31 -18.96
N ASN A 56 -9.15 24.46 -18.46
CA ASN A 56 -8.35 25.68 -18.58
C ASN A 56 -7.21 25.49 -19.58
N ILE A 57 -7.52 25.65 -20.87
CA ILE A 57 -6.53 25.55 -21.95
C ILE A 57 -5.79 26.89 -22.05
N SER A 58 -4.48 26.87 -21.81
CA SER A 58 -3.61 28.03 -21.93
C SER A 58 -2.38 27.70 -22.78
N PRO A 59 -1.88 28.62 -23.62
CA PRO A 59 -0.63 28.43 -24.36
C PRO A 59 0.59 28.14 -23.45
N ARG A 60 0.52 28.50 -22.16
CA ARG A 60 1.58 28.29 -21.16
C ARG A 60 1.41 27.00 -20.35
N MET A 61 0.54 26.08 -20.77
CA MET A 61 0.36 24.81 -20.07
C MET A 61 1.66 24.00 -20.03
N SER A 62 1.93 23.40 -18.88
CA SER A 62 3.03 22.45 -18.76
C SER A 62 2.78 21.22 -19.64
N VAL A 63 3.84 20.57 -20.10
CA VAL A 63 3.75 19.29 -20.83
C VAL A 63 2.94 18.27 -20.04
N HIS A 64 3.17 18.15 -18.73
CA HIS A 64 2.41 17.25 -17.87
C HIS A 64 0.90 17.53 -17.88
N SER A 65 0.51 18.81 -17.87
CA SER A 65 -0.89 19.21 -17.95
C SER A 65 -1.53 18.87 -19.30
N GLN A 66 -0.78 19.04 -20.40
CA GLN A 66 -1.22 18.66 -21.74
C GLN A 66 -1.42 17.13 -21.84
N GLU A 67 -0.43 16.35 -21.39
CA GLU A 67 -0.50 14.89 -21.33
C GLU A 67 -1.67 14.40 -20.47
N THR A 68 -1.94 15.08 -19.35
CA THR A 68 -3.09 14.78 -18.48
C THR A 68 -4.42 15.04 -19.21
N ALA A 69 -4.51 16.13 -19.99
CA ALA A 69 -5.70 16.43 -20.79
C ALA A 69 -5.91 15.41 -21.92
N LEU A 70 -4.84 14.98 -22.60
CA LEU A 70 -4.90 13.90 -23.59
C LEU A 70 -5.38 12.59 -22.98
N GLY A 71 -4.87 12.24 -21.79
CA GLY A 71 -5.34 11.07 -21.05
C GLY A 71 -6.82 11.11 -20.70
N LYS A 72 -7.35 12.31 -20.37
CA LYS A 72 -8.78 12.50 -20.16
C LYS A 72 -9.59 12.33 -21.46
N ALA A 73 -9.07 12.84 -22.59
CA ALA A 73 -9.70 12.63 -23.89
C ALA A 73 -9.75 11.14 -24.28
N LEU A 74 -8.67 10.39 -24.04
CA LEU A 74 -8.62 8.94 -24.23
C LEU A 74 -9.66 8.22 -23.35
N TRP A 75 -9.81 8.64 -22.10
CA TRP A 75 -10.85 8.09 -21.21
C TRP A 75 -12.26 8.28 -21.78
N HIS A 76 -12.55 9.39 -22.44
CA HIS A 76 -13.85 9.64 -23.07
C HIS A 76 -14.12 8.78 -24.31
N GLN A 77 -13.12 8.08 -24.86
CA GLN A 77 -13.33 7.14 -25.97
C GLN A 77 -13.90 5.79 -25.50
N PHE A 78 -13.88 5.51 -24.19
CA PHE A 78 -14.53 4.32 -23.63
C PHE A 78 -16.05 4.54 -23.57
N THR A 79 -16.78 3.99 -24.53
CA THR A 79 -18.24 4.15 -24.66
C THR A 79 -19.05 3.02 -24.03
N THR A 80 -18.43 1.86 -23.82
CA THR A 80 -19.09 0.69 -23.24
C THR A 80 -18.82 0.61 -21.75
N VAL A 81 -19.87 0.68 -20.94
CA VAL A 81 -19.79 0.59 -19.47
C VAL A 81 -20.61 -0.60 -18.99
N VAL A 82 -19.97 -1.48 -18.21
CA VAL A 82 -20.62 -2.63 -17.57
C VAL A 82 -20.61 -2.41 -16.06
N ILE A 83 -21.80 -2.34 -15.45
CA ILE A 83 -21.95 -2.16 -14.00
C ILE A 83 -22.31 -3.50 -13.35
N LEU A 84 -21.39 -4.04 -12.57
CA LEU A 84 -21.65 -5.21 -11.73
C LEU A 84 -22.44 -4.79 -10.49
N ARG A 85 -23.56 -5.46 -10.22
CA ARG A 85 -24.48 -5.13 -9.10
C ARG A 85 -24.39 -6.08 -7.92
N GLU A 86 -23.93 -7.31 -8.15
CA GLU A 86 -23.85 -8.32 -7.11
C GLU A 86 -22.49 -8.27 -6.39
N ASN A 87 -22.52 -8.08 -5.07
CA ASN A 87 -21.32 -8.04 -4.26
C ASN A 87 -21.00 -9.44 -3.70
N MET A 88 -19.98 -10.07 -4.27
CA MET A 88 -19.56 -11.43 -3.90
C MET A 88 -18.68 -11.51 -2.64
N ARG A 89 -18.37 -10.39 -1.98
CA ARG A 89 -17.53 -10.33 -0.78
C ARG A 89 -18.30 -10.66 0.50
N GLN A 90 -19.54 -10.21 0.59
CA GLN A 90 -20.42 -10.34 1.76
C GLN A 90 -21.49 -11.41 1.49
N ARG A 91 -21.06 -12.66 1.34
CA ARG A 91 -21.97 -13.78 1.00
C ARG A 91 -22.86 -14.20 2.17
N THR A 92 -22.46 -13.90 3.41
CA THR A 92 -23.27 -14.19 4.59
C THR A 92 -24.47 -13.25 4.65
N GLN A 93 -25.64 -13.80 4.98
CA GLN A 93 -26.91 -13.08 4.96
C GLN A 93 -27.51 -12.90 6.37
N SER A 94 -26.68 -12.65 7.38
CA SER A 94 -27.21 -12.33 8.71
C SER A 94 -27.89 -10.94 8.72
N PRO A 95 -28.79 -10.66 9.68
CA PRO A 95 -29.37 -9.33 9.84
C PRO A 95 -28.33 -8.23 10.07
N GLU A 96 -27.21 -8.54 10.75
CA GLU A 96 -26.10 -7.60 10.92
C GLU A 96 -25.34 -7.37 9.60
N ASP A 97 -25.15 -8.40 8.79
CA ASP A 97 -24.50 -8.27 7.47
C ASP A 97 -25.36 -7.43 6.52
N ALA A 98 -26.69 -7.56 6.60
CA ALA A 98 -27.59 -6.69 5.85
C ALA A 98 -27.41 -5.22 6.24
N LYS A 99 -27.33 -4.91 7.54
CA LYS A 99 -27.04 -3.55 8.02
C LYS A 99 -25.66 -3.05 7.58
N LEU A 100 -24.64 -3.90 7.62
CA LEU A 100 -23.31 -3.54 7.13
C LEU A 100 -23.33 -3.22 5.63
N ARG A 101 -24.02 -4.03 4.84
CA ARG A 101 -24.11 -3.84 3.39
C ARG A 101 -24.84 -2.54 3.03
N VAL A 102 -25.96 -2.26 3.68
CA VAL A 102 -26.68 -0.97 3.56
C VAL A 102 -25.77 0.20 3.96
N ALA A 103 -25.09 0.11 5.10
CA ALA A 103 -24.18 1.16 5.56
C ALA A 103 -23.04 1.40 4.55
N LEU A 104 -22.48 0.35 3.93
CA LEU A 104 -21.43 0.48 2.91
C LEU A 104 -21.95 1.08 1.59
N GLU A 105 -23.14 0.69 1.14
CA GLU A 105 -23.78 1.25 -0.05
C GLU A 105 -24.04 2.75 0.13
N ASN A 106 -24.54 3.15 1.30
CA ASN A 106 -24.73 4.55 1.65
C ASN A 106 -23.40 5.29 1.81
N MET A 107 -22.39 4.67 2.43
CA MET A 107 -21.06 5.23 2.61
C MET A 107 -20.36 5.51 1.27
N ARG A 108 -20.60 4.66 0.27
CA ARG A 108 -20.14 4.86 -1.11
C ARG A 108 -20.50 6.28 -1.56
N TYR A 109 -21.74 6.70 -1.37
CA TYR A 109 -22.20 8.02 -1.82
C TYR A 109 -22.19 9.10 -0.73
N LYS A 110 -21.44 8.87 0.37
CA LYS A 110 -21.39 9.75 1.55
C LYS A 110 -22.81 10.10 2.05
N ALA A 111 -23.69 9.10 2.03
CA ALA A 111 -25.11 9.21 2.31
C ALA A 111 -25.53 8.35 3.51
N CYS A 112 -24.60 8.04 4.42
CA CYS A 112 -24.93 7.26 5.63
C CYS A 112 -26.04 7.96 6.42
N THR A 113 -27.02 7.18 6.84
CA THR A 113 -28.11 7.62 7.72
C THR A 113 -27.68 7.55 9.18
N GLU A 114 -28.45 8.14 10.09
CA GLU A 114 -28.19 7.99 11.53
C GLU A 114 -28.23 6.54 12.00
N GLU A 115 -29.08 5.71 11.38
CA GLU A 115 -29.16 4.27 11.64
C GLU A 115 -27.86 3.56 11.24
N ASP A 116 -27.28 3.92 10.09
CA ASP A 116 -25.98 3.39 9.66
C ASP A 116 -24.89 3.75 10.66
N ILE A 117 -24.87 5.00 11.14
CA ILE A 117 -23.90 5.45 12.14
C ILE A 117 -24.09 4.71 13.46
N ALA A 118 -25.34 4.53 13.91
CA ALA A 118 -25.66 3.79 15.12
C ALA A 118 -25.18 2.33 15.01
N PHE A 119 -25.42 1.68 13.88
CA PHE A 119 -24.93 0.34 13.60
C PHE A 119 -23.40 0.28 13.60
N LEU A 120 -22.73 1.15 12.84
CA LEU A 120 -21.26 1.21 12.79
C LEU A 120 -20.68 1.43 14.19
N ARG A 121 -21.27 2.32 14.99
CA ARG A 121 -20.84 2.53 16.37
C ARG A 121 -20.85 1.26 17.20
N THR A 122 -21.74 0.29 16.95
CA THR A 122 -21.71 -1.02 17.65
C THR A 122 -20.44 -1.83 17.37
N ARG A 123 -19.80 -1.60 16.22
CA ARG A 123 -18.57 -2.30 15.79
C ARG A 123 -17.28 -1.66 16.32
N ILE A 124 -17.38 -0.57 17.09
CA ILE A 124 -16.22 0.02 17.77
C ILE A 124 -15.81 -0.87 18.95
N ALA A 125 -14.53 -1.19 19.00
CA ALA A 125 -13.92 -1.96 20.08
C ALA A 125 -14.17 -1.30 21.44
N GLY A 126 -14.47 -2.11 22.46
CA GLY A 126 -14.77 -1.56 23.78
C GLY A 126 -14.83 -2.63 24.87
N THR A 127 -14.92 -2.15 26.12
CA THR A 127 -14.94 -3.01 27.33
C THR A 127 -16.32 -3.57 27.65
N GLY A 128 -17.39 -3.03 27.06
CA GLY A 128 -18.76 -3.49 27.27
C GLY A 128 -19.02 -4.93 26.79
N PRO A 129 -20.03 -5.63 27.33
CA PRO A 129 -20.29 -7.04 27.02
C PRO A 129 -20.64 -7.28 25.54
N ASN A 130 -21.35 -6.34 24.91
CA ASN A 130 -21.78 -6.42 23.51
C ASN A 130 -20.83 -5.73 22.54
N ARG A 131 -19.62 -5.36 22.99
CA ARG A 131 -18.62 -4.69 22.17
C ARG A 131 -17.61 -5.70 21.64
N PRO A 132 -17.17 -5.57 20.38
CA PRO A 132 -16.12 -6.42 19.85
C PRO A 132 -14.80 -6.18 20.60
N LYS A 133 -14.03 -7.25 20.81
CA LYS A 133 -12.79 -7.20 21.61
C LYS A 133 -11.58 -7.55 20.74
N LEU A 134 -10.62 -6.64 20.65
CA LEU A 134 -9.37 -6.85 19.92
C LEU A 134 -8.53 -8.01 20.48
N ALA A 135 -8.71 -8.34 21.77
CA ALA A 135 -8.03 -9.46 22.42
C ALA A 135 -8.54 -10.84 21.97
N GLN A 136 -9.62 -10.92 21.19
CA GLN A 136 -10.10 -12.22 20.69
C GLN A 136 -9.05 -12.84 19.76
N PRO A 137 -8.81 -14.17 19.85
CA PRO A 137 -7.80 -14.85 19.04
C PRO A 137 -7.94 -14.62 17.52
N LYS A 138 -9.18 -14.51 17.02
CA LYS A 138 -9.46 -14.27 15.60
C LYS A 138 -8.94 -12.91 15.08
N PHE A 139 -8.76 -11.93 15.96
CA PHE A 139 -8.20 -10.61 15.63
C PHE A 139 -6.72 -10.48 16.02
N ARG A 140 -6.18 -11.48 16.72
CA ARG A 140 -4.76 -11.52 17.08
C ARG A 140 -3.90 -11.59 15.82
N HIS A 141 -2.91 -10.71 15.72
CA HIS A 141 -1.98 -10.62 14.58
C HIS A 141 -2.64 -10.28 13.23
N VAL A 142 -3.92 -9.90 13.21
CA VAL A 142 -4.60 -9.46 12.00
C VAL A 142 -4.15 -8.04 11.66
N SER A 143 -3.73 -7.83 10.40
CA SER A 143 -3.22 -6.53 9.97
C SER A 143 -4.24 -5.40 10.16
N VAL A 144 -3.92 -4.36 10.92
CA VAL A 144 -4.77 -3.18 11.06
C VAL A 144 -4.71 -2.31 9.81
N ILE A 145 -5.86 -1.94 9.22
CA ILE A 145 -5.90 -0.93 8.16
C ILE A 145 -5.86 0.47 8.77
N THR A 146 -4.89 1.29 8.34
CA THR A 146 -4.74 2.69 8.78
C THR A 146 -4.58 3.63 7.59
N ALA A 147 -4.87 4.93 7.76
CA ALA A 147 -4.72 5.89 6.66
C ALA A 147 -3.28 6.35 6.41
N ARG A 148 -2.40 6.32 7.42
CA ARG A 148 -1.07 6.95 7.36
C ARG A 148 0.05 5.94 7.54
N ASN A 149 1.10 6.06 6.72
CA ASN A 149 2.30 5.23 6.84
C ASN A 149 2.95 5.31 8.23
N VAL A 150 2.96 6.49 8.89
CA VAL A 150 3.51 6.66 10.24
C VAL A 150 2.83 5.73 11.26
N HIS A 151 1.50 5.65 11.22
CA HIS A 151 0.73 4.80 12.13
C HIS A 151 0.92 3.33 11.81
N ARG A 152 0.91 2.98 10.51
CA ARG A 152 1.24 1.64 10.04
C ARG A 152 2.58 1.17 10.60
N ASP A 153 3.63 1.99 10.43
CA ASP A 153 5.00 1.65 10.83
C ASP A 153 5.08 1.45 12.35
N LYS A 154 4.43 2.33 13.14
CA LYS A 154 4.39 2.18 14.60
C LYS A 154 3.62 0.93 15.05
N ILE A 155 2.47 0.63 14.46
CA ILE A 155 1.70 -0.59 14.76
C ILE A 155 2.49 -1.83 14.37
N ASN A 156 3.23 -1.80 13.26
CA ASN A 156 4.09 -2.90 12.84
C ASN A 156 5.21 -3.18 13.85
N ILE A 157 5.86 -2.14 14.38
CA ILE A 157 6.88 -2.30 15.43
C ILE A 157 6.28 -2.93 16.68
N LEU A 158 5.15 -2.41 17.17
CA LEU A 158 4.47 -2.93 18.36
C LEU A 158 3.93 -4.35 18.13
N GLY A 159 3.39 -4.62 16.95
CA GLY A 159 2.86 -5.92 16.55
C GLY A 159 3.95 -6.98 16.46
N ALA A 160 5.14 -6.63 15.95
CA ALA A 160 6.29 -7.54 15.90
C ALA A 160 6.76 -7.91 17.31
N GLN A 161 6.89 -6.93 18.21
CA GLN A 161 7.25 -7.18 19.61
C GLN A 161 6.21 -8.06 20.31
N GLN A 162 4.93 -7.76 20.09
CA GLN A 162 3.83 -8.52 20.66
C GLN A 162 3.80 -9.96 20.14
N PHE A 163 4.01 -10.17 18.85
CA PHE A 163 4.06 -11.50 18.24
C PHE A 163 5.24 -12.33 18.79
N ALA A 164 6.41 -11.72 18.94
CA ALA A 164 7.57 -12.38 19.53
C ALA A 164 7.28 -12.82 20.97
N ASN A 165 6.67 -11.95 21.79
CA ASN A 165 6.28 -12.30 23.15
C ASN A 165 5.23 -13.42 23.21
N ASP A 166 4.19 -13.34 22.36
CA ASP A 166 3.12 -14.34 22.32
C ASP A 166 3.59 -15.73 21.88
N THR A 167 4.67 -15.77 21.08
CA THR A 167 5.24 -17.02 20.56
C THR A 167 6.51 -17.45 21.30
N GLU A 168 6.84 -16.76 22.41
CA GLU A 168 8.03 -17.01 23.22
C GLU A 168 9.35 -16.99 22.40
N GLN A 169 9.40 -16.12 21.39
CA GLN A 169 10.55 -15.92 20.51
C GLN A 169 11.20 -14.56 20.77
N GLN A 170 12.45 -14.41 20.34
CA GLN A 170 13.14 -13.12 20.27
C GLN A 170 13.13 -12.60 18.83
N LEU A 171 13.00 -11.28 18.70
CA LEU A 171 13.21 -10.62 17.41
C LEU A 171 14.71 -10.54 17.12
N ILE A 172 15.09 -10.98 15.94
CA ILE A 172 16.46 -10.84 15.42
C ILE A 172 16.48 -9.62 14.51
N GLU A 173 17.45 -8.75 14.72
CA GLU A 173 17.64 -7.55 13.92
C GLU A 173 18.65 -7.81 12.79
N PHE A 174 18.24 -7.52 11.56
CA PHE A 174 19.11 -7.55 10.39
C PHE A 174 19.27 -6.14 9.82
N TYR A 175 20.50 -5.79 9.51
CA TYR A 175 20.88 -4.46 9.07
C TYR A 175 21.06 -4.44 7.56
N SER A 176 20.78 -3.28 6.96
CA SER A 176 21.02 -3.04 5.54
C SER A 176 22.46 -2.61 5.30
N VAL A 177 22.98 -2.94 4.11
CA VAL A 177 24.28 -2.44 3.65
C VAL A 177 24.03 -1.19 2.83
N ASP A 178 24.41 -0.04 3.37
CA ASP A 178 24.18 1.27 2.75
C ASP A 178 25.49 1.86 2.22
N LYS A 179 25.39 2.52 1.07
CA LYS A 179 26.49 3.24 0.43
C LYS A 179 26.07 4.63 0.01
N TRP A 180 26.93 5.62 0.18
CA TRP A 180 26.69 6.94 -0.41
C TRP A 180 26.70 6.86 -1.93
N LYS A 181 25.82 7.62 -2.57
CA LYS A 181 25.83 7.73 -4.03
C LYS A 181 26.90 8.72 -4.49
N VAL A 182 28.03 8.22 -4.98
CA VAL A 182 29.09 9.06 -5.53
C VAL A 182 28.69 9.61 -6.91
N PRO A 183 28.87 10.92 -7.18
CA PRO A 183 28.54 11.52 -8.47
C PRO A 183 29.46 11.01 -9.60
N THR A 184 28.91 10.26 -10.55
CA THR A 184 29.62 9.91 -11.79
C THR A 184 29.83 11.15 -12.69
N GLN A 185 30.93 11.19 -13.47
CA GLN A 185 31.34 12.36 -14.26
C GLN A 185 30.24 12.89 -15.21
N HIS A 186 29.35 12.03 -15.71
CA HIS A 186 28.21 12.40 -16.56
C HIS A 186 27.06 13.13 -15.83
N ASN A 187 26.95 13.02 -14.50
CA ASN A 187 25.85 13.61 -13.72
C ASN A 187 26.12 15.04 -13.21
N LYS A 188 27.34 15.57 -13.40
CA LYS A 188 27.73 16.92 -12.93
C LYS A 188 26.89 18.06 -13.50
N ARG A 189 26.27 17.89 -14.68
CA ARG A 189 25.45 18.95 -15.31
C ARG A 189 23.99 18.98 -14.85
N LYS A 190 23.44 17.89 -14.32
CA LYS A 190 22.02 17.80 -13.89
C LYS A 190 21.81 17.91 -12.37
N SER A 191 22.80 17.63 -11.53
CA SER A 191 22.60 17.54 -10.06
C SER A 191 22.68 18.86 -9.29
N LYS A 192 23.10 19.98 -9.92
CA LYS A 192 23.30 21.28 -9.24
C LYS A 192 22.08 21.86 -8.51
N LYS A 193 20.88 21.29 -8.68
CA LYS A 193 19.64 21.85 -8.11
C LYS A 193 18.98 21.05 -6.98
N LYS A 194 19.45 19.84 -6.60
CA LYS A 194 18.65 19.01 -5.66
C LYS A 194 19.36 18.18 -4.55
N SER A 195 20.68 17.98 -4.53
CA SER A 195 21.34 17.47 -3.30
C SER A 195 22.33 18.51 -2.79
N ARG A 196 22.24 18.85 -1.50
CA ARG A 196 23.14 19.82 -0.87
C ARG A 196 24.53 19.23 -0.60
N HIS A 197 24.63 17.90 -0.48
CA HIS A 197 25.88 17.20 -0.19
C HIS A 197 26.22 16.21 -1.32
N LEU A 198 27.47 16.28 -1.77
CA LEU A 198 28.09 15.33 -2.69
C LEU A 198 29.16 14.61 -1.87
N HIS A 199 28.97 13.32 -1.64
CA HIS A 199 29.92 12.53 -0.87
C HIS A 199 31.10 12.11 -1.75
N ALA A 200 32.31 12.25 -1.21
CA ALA A 200 33.56 11.92 -1.91
C ALA A 200 33.88 10.41 -1.89
N SER A 201 33.24 9.66 -1.00
CA SER A 201 33.40 8.22 -0.80
C SER A 201 32.02 7.56 -0.76
N GLU A 202 31.96 6.27 -1.10
CA GLU A 202 30.78 5.42 -0.91
C GLU A 202 30.58 5.02 0.56
N VAL A 203 31.62 5.17 1.39
CA VAL A 203 31.62 4.75 2.80
C VAL A 203 30.85 5.74 3.66
N ILE A 204 29.89 5.22 4.40
CA ILE A 204 29.12 5.97 5.40
C ILE A 204 29.81 5.79 6.75
N ASP A 205 29.98 6.89 7.49
CA ASP A 205 30.57 6.83 8.82
C ASP A 205 29.62 6.11 9.81
N PRO A 206 30.15 5.40 10.83
CA PRO A 206 29.33 4.57 11.71
C PRO A 206 28.21 5.32 12.44
N ALA A 207 28.42 6.60 12.78
CA ALA A 207 27.40 7.40 13.46
C ALA A 207 26.22 7.71 12.54
N THR A 208 26.48 8.13 11.29
CA THR A 208 25.44 8.34 10.28
C THR A 208 24.75 7.02 9.90
N GLN A 209 25.51 5.92 9.79
CA GLN A 209 24.95 4.61 9.48
C GLN A 209 23.92 4.14 10.51
N LYS A 210 24.20 4.36 11.79
CA LYS A 210 23.25 4.08 12.88
C LYS A 210 21.96 4.90 12.73
N ILE A 211 22.08 6.18 12.39
CA ILE A 211 20.91 7.04 12.13
C ILE A 211 20.09 6.47 10.96
N LEU A 212 20.74 6.11 9.85
CA LEU A 212 20.08 5.56 8.66
C LEU A 212 19.35 4.23 8.92
N TRP A 213 19.88 3.40 9.81
CA TRP A 213 19.23 2.15 10.25
C TRP A 213 18.00 2.40 11.11
N ASP A 214 18.04 3.40 11.99
CA ASP A 214 16.96 3.74 12.91
C ASP A 214 15.88 4.66 12.28
N LEU A 215 16.11 5.16 11.07
CA LEU A 215 15.10 5.92 10.34
C LEU A 215 13.83 5.08 10.08
N PRO A 216 12.63 5.65 10.32
CA PRO A 216 11.39 4.95 10.06
C PRO A 216 11.21 4.66 8.55
N PRO A 217 10.57 3.56 8.17
CA PRO A 217 10.40 3.19 6.75
C PRO A 217 9.73 4.27 5.90
N ASN A 218 8.82 5.06 6.46
CA ASN A 218 8.21 6.20 5.75
C ASN A 218 9.20 7.30 5.33
N SER A 219 10.36 7.43 5.99
CA SER A 219 11.43 8.39 5.68
C SER A 219 12.43 7.85 4.66
N THR A 220 12.30 6.57 4.29
CA THR A 220 13.25 5.83 3.43
C THR A 220 12.53 5.13 2.28
N GLN A 221 11.48 5.76 1.75
CA GLN A 221 10.67 5.23 0.64
C GLN A 221 10.09 3.83 0.88
N HIS A 222 9.86 3.48 2.15
CA HIS A 222 9.35 2.19 2.62
C HIS A 222 10.36 1.03 2.50
N ILE A 223 11.66 1.33 2.43
CA ILE A 223 12.74 0.34 2.44
C ILE A 223 13.46 0.45 3.79
N PRO A 224 13.20 -0.48 4.72
CA PRO A 224 13.69 -0.38 6.09
C PRO A 224 15.23 -0.47 6.13
N GLY A 225 15.84 0.35 6.99
CA GLY A 225 17.27 0.26 7.26
C GLY A 225 17.61 -0.94 8.15
N LYS A 226 16.65 -1.32 9.00
CA LYS A 226 16.72 -2.45 9.93
C LYS A 226 15.44 -3.28 9.87
N LEU A 227 15.59 -4.59 9.77
CA LEU A 227 14.50 -5.57 9.79
C LEU A 227 14.55 -6.38 11.09
N SER A 228 13.59 -6.16 11.98
CA SER A 228 13.41 -6.97 13.20
C SER A 228 12.39 -8.07 12.93
N ILE A 229 12.82 -9.33 12.86
CA ILE A 229 12.00 -10.47 12.43
C ILE A 229 12.13 -11.70 13.34
N CYS A 230 11.14 -12.60 13.30
CA CYS A 230 11.18 -13.93 13.90
C CYS A 230 10.37 -14.94 13.06
N LYS A 231 10.48 -16.24 13.35
CA LYS A 231 9.77 -17.28 12.56
C LYS A 231 8.27 -17.20 12.79
N GLY A 232 7.51 -17.45 11.72
CA GLY A 232 6.05 -17.39 11.67
C GLY A 232 5.48 -15.97 11.53
N MET A 233 6.31 -14.92 11.66
CA MET A 233 5.84 -13.54 11.65
C MET A 233 5.20 -13.16 10.30
N PRO A 234 4.02 -12.50 10.29
CA PRO A 234 3.39 -12.05 9.05
C PRO A 234 4.16 -10.87 8.45
N VAL A 235 4.43 -10.96 7.15
CA VAL A 235 5.12 -9.94 6.35
C VAL A 235 4.38 -9.65 5.04
N LEU A 236 4.65 -8.48 4.48
CA LEU A 236 4.17 -8.02 3.19
C LEU A 236 5.37 -7.81 2.27
N ILE A 237 5.35 -8.47 1.11
CA ILE A 237 6.37 -8.28 0.09
C ILE A 237 6.21 -6.89 -0.53
N LYS A 238 7.31 -6.15 -0.72
CA LYS A 238 7.29 -4.75 -1.19
C LYS A 238 7.83 -4.56 -2.60
N ARG A 239 8.20 -5.64 -3.28
CA ARG A 239 8.77 -5.63 -4.63
C ARG A 239 8.19 -6.76 -5.47
N ASN A 240 8.06 -6.52 -6.77
CA ASN A 240 7.80 -7.59 -7.73
C ASN A 240 9.15 -8.23 -8.06
N GLU A 241 9.36 -9.48 -7.63
CA GLU A 241 10.58 -10.22 -7.93
C GLU A 241 10.34 -11.21 -9.06
N ALA A 242 9.40 -12.14 -8.86
CA ALA A 242 9.02 -13.18 -9.81
C ALA A 242 7.50 -13.33 -9.80
N THR A 243 6.83 -12.61 -10.70
CA THR A 243 5.36 -12.55 -10.78
C THR A 243 4.73 -13.90 -11.13
N GLU A 244 5.44 -14.71 -11.92
CA GLU A 244 5.12 -16.09 -12.30
C GLU A 244 5.09 -17.04 -11.08
N CYS A 245 5.89 -16.72 -10.07
CA CYS A 245 5.92 -17.40 -8.77
C CYS A 245 5.10 -16.66 -7.71
N CYS A 246 4.16 -15.79 -8.13
CA CYS A 246 3.33 -14.97 -7.24
C CYS A 246 4.12 -14.11 -6.22
N ILE A 247 5.42 -13.85 -6.48
CA ILE A 247 6.28 -13.00 -5.64
C ILE A 247 6.08 -11.55 -6.08
N THR A 248 4.97 -10.97 -5.63
CA THR A 248 4.52 -9.64 -6.05
C THR A 248 4.47 -8.64 -4.88
N ASN A 249 4.65 -7.36 -5.18
CA ASN A 249 4.44 -6.28 -4.21
C ASN A 249 2.99 -6.32 -3.71
N GLY A 250 2.83 -6.48 -2.40
CA GLY A 250 1.56 -6.64 -1.72
C GLY A 250 1.18 -8.09 -1.41
N ALA A 251 1.94 -9.10 -1.85
CA ALA A 251 1.70 -10.48 -1.42
C ALA A 251 1.95 -10.61 0.09
N GLU A 252 1.03 -11.27 0.79
CA GLU A 252 1.14 -11.56 2.22
C GLU A 252 1.88 -12.89 2.38
N ALA A 253 2.78 -12.96 3.35
CA ALA A 253 3.54 -14.17 3.62
C ALA A 253 3.85 -14.32 5.11
N LYS A 254 4.30 -15.50 5.52
CA LYS A 254 4.87 -15.77 6.85
C LYS A 254 6.33 -16.12 6.73
N ILE A 255 7.15 -15.67 7.67
CA ILE A 255 8.57 -16.00 7.69
C ILE A 255 8.75 -17.47 8.09
N VAL A 256 9.53 -18.22 7.32
CA VAL A 256 9.85 -19.64 7.60
C VAL A 256 11.25 -19.76 8.18
N SER A 257 12.24 -19.22 7.47
CA SER A 257 13.66 -19.28 7.83
C SER A 257 14.44 -18.21 7.06
N TRP A 258 15.72 -18.07 7.37
CA TRP A 258 16.60 -17.13 6.69
C TRP A 258 18.06 -17.61 6.72
N HIS A 259 18.85 -17.07 5.81
CA HIS A 259 20.31 -17.11 5.83
C HIS A 259 20.85 -15.69 6.00
N SER A 260 21.90 -15.58 6.81
CA SER A 260 22.55 -14.31 7.14
C SER A 260 24.04 -14.53 7.38
N HIS A 261 24.80 -13.46 7.26
CA HIS A 261 26.21 -13.38 7.69
C HIS A 261 26.42 -12.16 8.58
N ASP A 262 27.58 -12.12 9.23
CA ASP A 262 28.05 -10.94 9.96
C ASP A 262 28.92 -10.09 9.02
N GLU A 263 28.64 -8.79 8.96
CA GLU A 263 29.43 -7.80 8.24
C GLU A 263 29.64 -6.61 9.18
N ASP A 264 30.90 -6.28 9.49
CA ASP A 264 31.27 -5.19 10.41
C ASP A 264 30.57 -5.25 11.80
N GLY A 265 30.34 -6.45 12.33
CA GLY A 265 29.73 -6.66 13.65
C GLY A 265 28.21 -6.48 13.68
N VAL A 266 27.56 -6.43 12.51
CA VAL A 266 26.11 -6.46 12.37
C VAL A 266 25.65 -7.62 11.50
N ALA A 267 24.51 -8.22 11.84
CA ALA A 267 23.92 -9.29 11.05
C ALA A 267 23.25 -8.74 9.78
N VAL A 268 23.63 -9.25 8.61
CA VAL A 268 23.06 -8.89 7.31
C VAL A 268 22.25 -10.06 6.75
N LEU A 269 21.03 -9.78 6.29
CA LEU A 269 20.12 -10.78 5.75
C LEU A 269 20.39 -11.04 4.27
N ASP A 270 20.75 -12.26 3.91
CA ASP A 270 21.06 -12.62 2.51
C ASP A 270 19.85 -13.18 1.77
N THR A 271 19.16 -14.12 2.43
CA THR A 271 17.99 -14.80 1.86
C THR A 271 16.95 -15.02 2.94
N LEU A 272 15.71 -14.65 2.65
CA LEU A 272 14.56 -14.86 3.52
C LEU A 272 13.60 -15.82 2.84
N PHE A 273 13.30 -16.94 3.49
CA PHE A 273 12.29 -17.88 3.03
C PHE A 273 10.95 -17.52 3.64
N VAL A 274 9.95 -17.31 2.79
CA VAL A 274 8.60 -16.94 3.21
C VAL A 274 7.56 -17.87 2.60
N GLU A 275 6.55 -18.23 3.38
CA GLU A 275 5.38 -18.98 2.93
C GLU A 275 4.28 -18.00 2.48
N LEU A 276 3.91 -18.02 1.21
CA LEU A 276 2.87 -17.17 0.65
C LEU A 276 1.48 -17.55 1.21
N ILE A 277 0.73 -16.56 1.68
CA ILE A 277 -0.63 -16.75 2.20
C ILE A 277 -1.62 -16.56 1.05
N ASN A 278 -2.41 -17.61 0.75
CA ASN A 278 -3.44 -17.60 -0.29
C ASN A 278 -2.95 -17.07 -1.66
N PRO A 279 -1.84 -17.59 -2.22
CA PRO A 279 -1.38 -17.16 -3.52
C PRO A 279 -2.44 -17.48 -4.60
N PRO A 280 -2.53 -16.71 -5.69
CA PRO A 280 -3.45 -16.97 -6.80
C PRO A 280 -3.33 -18.37 -7.40
N ARG A 281 -2.13 -18.95 -7.33
CA ARG A 281 -1.84 -20.33 -7.73
C ARG A 281 -0.89 -20.94 -6.71
N ASN A 282 -1.05 -22.23 -6.44
CA ASN A 282 -0.06 -22.98 -5.66
C ASN A 282 1.26 -23.04 -6.41
N ILE A 283 2.35 -22.76 -5.70
CA ILE A 283 3.71 -22.77 -6.22
C ILE A 283 4.52 -23.76 -5.40
N GLN A 284 5.38 -24.51 -6.05
CA GLN A 284 6.33 -25.37 -5.36
C GLN A 284 7.63 -25.30 -6.14
N LEU A 285 8.66 -24.75 -5.51
CA LEU A 285 10.01 -24.70 -6.07
C LEU A 285 10.76 -25.96 -5.65
N ASP A 286 11.62 -26.47 -6.52
CA ASP A 286 12.39 -27.68 -6.24
C ASP A 286 13.20 -27.52 -4.94
N GLY A 287 13.06 -28.50 -4.04
CA GLY A 287 13.72 -28.50 -2.74
C GLY A 287 13.05 -27.64 -1.66
N LEU A 288 11.94 -26.94 -1.96
CA LEU A 288 11.18 -26.15 -0.99
C LEU A 288 9.77 -26.70 -0.74
N PRO A 289 9.21 -26.51 0.47
CA PRO A 289 7.81 -26.84 0.73
C PRO A 289 6.84 -26.05 -0.17
N PRO A 290 5.59 -26.51 -0.30
CA PRO A 290 4.56 -25.77 -1.03
C PRO A 290 4.42 -24.33 -0.55
N ASN A 291 4.31 -23.40 -1.50
CA ASN A 291 4.19 -21.95 -1.35
C ASN A 291 5.34 -21.26 -0.61
N VAL A 292 6.45 -21.96 -0.34
CA VAL A 292 7.66 -21.35 0.22
C VAL A 292 8.54 -20.82 -0.89
N VAL A 293 8.88 -19.54 -0.83
CA VAL A 293 9.70 -18.85 -1.82
C VAL A 293 10.89 -18.13 -1.17
N PRO A 294 12.06 -18.10 -1.82
CA PRO A 294 13.20 -17.33 -1.36
C PRO A 294 13.08 -15.87 -1.83
N LEU A 295 13.38 -14.94 -0.94
CA LEU A 295 13.57 -13.53 -1.24
C LEU A 295 15.03 -13.18 -1.00
N THR A 296 15.68 -12.55 -1.97
CA THR A 296 17.07 -12.11 -1.87
C THR A 296 17.16 -10.61 -1.63
N LYS A 297 18.27 -10.16 -1.02
CA LYS A 297 18.52 -8.73 -0.87
C LYS A 297 18.71 -8.05 -2.23
N ASN A 298 18.17 -6.85 -2.36
CA ASN A 298 18.24 -6.07 -3.60
C ASN A 298 18.89 -4.72 -3.33
N SER A 299 19.66 -4.23 -4.30
CA SER A 299 20.25 -2.89 -4.27
C SER A 299 19.27 -1.88 -4.83
N ILE A 300 18.88 -0.88 -4.04
CA ILE A 300 17.90 0.15 -4.41
C ILE A 300 18.43 1.52 -4.00
N ASP A 301 18.27 2.51 -4.89
CA ASP A 301 18.55 3.90 -4.55
C ASP A 301 17.41 4.47 -3.71
N VAL A 302 17.74 4.96 -2.52
CA VAL A 302 16.79 5.48 -1.54
C VAL A 302 17.13 6.93 -1.21
N THR A 303 16.13 7.79 -1.25
CA THR A 303 16.22 9.12 -0.64
C THR A 303 15.79 9.02 0.82
N CYS A 304 16.70 9.33 1.74
CA CYS A 304 16.48 9.32 3.18
C CYS A 304 16.22 10.73 3.68
N LYS A 305 15.13 10.91 4.43
CA LYS A 305 14.86 12.15 5.17
C LYS A 305 15.50 12.04 6.55
N MET A 306 16.54 12.84 6.76
CA MET A 306 17.34 12.84 7.97
C MET A 306 16.65 13.63 9.10
N PRO A 307 17.03 13.44 10.38
CA PRO A 307 16.41 14.14 11.51
C PRO A 307 16.59 15.67 11.49
N ASP A 308 17.56 16.18 10.75
CA ASP A 308 17.84 17.61 10.55
C ASP A 308 17.10 18.20 9.33
N ASP A 309 16.09 17.48 8.82
CA ASP A 309 15.32 17.79 7.61
C ASP A 309 16.14 17.80 6.31
N THR A 310 17.39 17.33 6.33
CA THR A 310 18.15 17.14 5.09
C THR A 310 17.68 15.89 4.33
N GLU A 311 17.77 15.94 3.00
CA GLU A 311 17.51 14.78 2.14
C GLU A 311 18.83 14.25 1.58
N GLU A 312 19.14 13.03 1.98
CA GLU A 312 20.35 12.31 1.57
C GLU A 312 20.01 11.17 0.62
N ARG A 313 20.93 10.83 -0.28
CA ARG A 313 20.73 9.75 -1.27
C ARG A 313 21.76 8.65 -1.09
N ILE A 314 21.27 7.45 -0.80
CA ILE A 314 22.08 6.26 -0.60
C ILE A 314 21.65 5.16 -1.58
N THR A 315 22.53 4.21 -1.79
CA THR A 315 22.19 2.91 -2.36
C THR A 315 22.13 1.93 -1.19
N ARG A 316 20.94 1.36 -0.96
CA ARG A 316 20.64 0.43 0.14
C ARG A 316 20.48 -0.98 -0.38
N GLN A 317 21.17 -1.94 0.22
CA GLN A 317 20.96 -3.36 -0.01
C GLN A 317 20.18 -3.98 1.15
N GLN A 318 18.96 -4.43 0.87
CA GLN A 318 18.10 -5.08 1.85
C GLN A 318 17.02 -5.93 1.17
N ILE A 319 16.45 -6.89 1.90
CA ILE A 319 15.25 -7.63 1.46
C ILE A 319 14.02 -6.72 1.56
N SER A 320 13.25 -6.66 0.47
CA SER A 320 12.10 -5.76 0.34
C SER A 320 10.83 -6.35 0.97
N VAL A 321 10.81 -6.45 2.31
CA VAL A 321 9.63 -6.85 3.09
C VAL A 321 9.33 -5.84 4.20
N LEU A 322 8.08 -5.80 4.64
CA LEU A 322 7.66 -5.09 5.86
C LEU A 322 6.82 -6.04 6.74
N PRO A 323 6.85 -5.90 8.08
CA PRO A 323 5.87 -6.58 8.93
C PRO A 323 4.44 -6.23 8.50
N ASN A 324 3.52 -7.19 8.62
CA ASN A 324 2.13 -7.06 8.19
C ASN A 324 1.15 -7.14 9.37
N PHE A 325 1.44 -6.41 10.45
CA PHE A 325 0.49 -6.14 11.54
C PHE A 325 -0.33 -4.88 11.29
N SER A 326 0.08 -4.07 10.31
CA SER A 326 -0.70 -2.97 9.76
C SER A 326 -0.38 -2.76 8.28
N MET A 327 -1.38 -2.28 7.56
CA MET A 327 -1.27 -1.84 6.17
C MET A 327 -2.02 -0.52 6.00
N THR A 328 -1.69 0.23 4.94
CA THR A 328 -2.44 1.44 4.60
C THR A 328 -3.77 1.12 3.92
N ASP A 329 -4.71 2.06 3.97
CA ASP A 329 -5.96 2.02 3.20
C ASP A 329 -5.70 1.81 1.70
N TYR A 330 -4.71 2.50 1.12
CA TYR A 330 -4.23 2.28 -0.25
C TYR A 330 -3.75 0.82 -0.49
N ALA A 331 -2.96 0.26 0.43
CA ALA A 331 -2.43 -1.10 0.31
C ALA A 331 -3.51 -2.18 0.51
N SER A 332 -4.58 -1.84 1.23
CA SER A 332 -5.72 -2.74 1.47
C SER A 332 -6.67 -2.84 0.27
N GLN A 333 -6.56 -1.92 -0.71
CA GLN A 333 -7.47 -1.89 -1.85
C GLN A 333 -7.42 -3.20 -2.66
N GLY A 334 -8.58 -3.69 -3.09
CA GLY A 334 -8.74 -4.98 -3.77
C GLY A 334 -8.85 -6.21 -2.85
N ARG A 335 -8.49 -6.11 -1.57
CA ARG A 335 -8.48 -7.28 -0.65
C ARG A 335 -9.87 -7.62 -0.11
N THR A 336 -10.08 -8.89 0.20
CA THR A 336 -11.22 -9.38 0.99
C THR A 336 -10.67 -9.98 2.27
N ARG A 337 -11.25 -9.60 3.41
CA ARG A 337 -10.73 -9.95 4.73
C ARG A 337 -11.86 -10.54 5.60
N PRO A 338 -11.74 -11.80 6.03
CA PRO A 338 -12.68 -12.38 6.99
C PRO A 338 -12.72 -11.60 8.29
N ASN A 339 -11.54 -11.30 8.84
CA ASN A 339 -11.36 -10.44 10.00
C ASN A 339 -10.72 -9.13 9.56
N ASN A 340 -11.44 -8.02 9.71
CA ASN A 340 -11.06 -6.69 9.27
C ASN A 340 -11.00 -5.73 10.46
N VAL A 341 -9.78 -5.45 10.91
CA VAL A 341 -9.49 -4.48 11.96
C VAL A 341 -9.10 -3.16 11.30
N VAL A 342 -9.80 -2.08 11.63
CA VAL A 342 -9.57 -0.76 11.00
C VAL A 342 -9.42 0.37 12.01
N ASP A 343 -8.56 1.33 11.69
CA ASP A 343 -8.50 2.65 12.33
C ASP A 343 -8.90 3.74 11.32
N LEU A 344 -10.06 4.34 11.57
CA LEU A 344 -10.65 5.33 10.66
C LEU A 344 -10.34 6.78 11.03
N ASN A 345 -9.77 7.05 12.20
CA ASN A 345 -9.66 8.42 12.74
C ASN A 345 -8.91 9.36 11.78
N ASN A 346 -7.84 8.85 11.17
CA ASN A 346 -6.97 9.60 10.26
C ASN A 346 -7.34 9.48 8.77
N CYS A 347 -8.43 8.76 8.45
CA CYS A 347 -8.93 8.66 7.09
C CYS A 347 -9.44 10.04 6.63
N SER A 348 -9.08 10.45 5.41
CA SER A 348 -9.28 11.83 4.95
C SER A 348 -10.71 12.12 4.45
N ASN A 349 -11.39 11.12 3.91
CA ASN A 349 -12.69 11.29 3.24
C ASN A 349 -13.51 9.99 3.26
N HIS A 350 -14.75 10.07 2.75
CA HIS A 350 -15.64 8.91 2.65
C HIS A 350 -15.06 7.76 1.81
N GLN A 351 -14.28 8.04 0.76
CA GLN A 351 -13.67 7.01 -0.09
C GLN A 351 -12.63 6.18 0.69
N SER A 352 -11.86 6.81 1.56
CA SER A 352 -10.91 6.16 2.47
C SER A 352 -11.66 5.29 3.50
N TYR A 353 -12.71 5.82 4.13
CA TYR A 353 -13.59 5.06 5.03
C TYR A 353 -14.19 3.83 4.35
N TYR A 354 -14.79 4.04 3.18
CA TYR A 354 -15.40 2.99 2.36
C TYR A 354 -14.35 1.97 1.93
N THR A 355 -13.16 2.39 1.52
CA THR A 355 -12.08 1.47 1.12
C THR A 355 -11.68 0.57 2.29
N CYS A 356 -11.50 1.12 3.50
CA CYS A 356 -11.17 0.35 4.70
C CYS A 356 -12.27 -0.64 5.10
N LEU A 357 -13.52 -0.16 5.22
CA LEU A 357 -14.62 -0.98 5.75
C LEU A 357 -15.17 -1.98 4.73
N SER A 358 -15.13 -1.66 3.44
CA SER A 358 -15.60 -2.57 2.38
C SER A 358 -14.70 -3.78 2.18
N ARG A 359 -13.55 -3.90 2.87
CA ARG A 359 -12.73 -5.14 2.86
C ARG A 359 -13.36 -6.24 3.72
N SER A 360 -14.28 -5.89 4.61
CA SER A 360 -14.90 -6.83 5.54
C SER A 360 -15.80 -7.82 4.81
N ALA A 361 -15.60 -9.11 5.09
CA ALA A 361 -16.47 -10.17 4.58
C ALA A 361 -17.79 -10.30 5.37
N SER A 362 -17.79 -9.93 6.66
CA SER A 362 -18.98 -9.97 7.53
C SER A 362 -18.96 -8.86 8.59
N ALA A 363 -20.12 -8.58 9.17
CA ALA A 363 -20.30 -7.66 10.30
C ALA A 363 -19.61 -8.16 11.57
N GLU A 364 -19.57 -9.48 11.80
CA GLU A 364 -18.90 -10.09 12.95
C GLU A 364 -17.37 -9.98 12.87
N GLY A 365 -16.82 -10.04 11.64
CA GLY A 365 -15.41 -9.87 11.38
C GLY A 365 -14.95 -8.41 11.33
N THR A 366 -15.88 -7.45 11.38
CA THR A 366 -15.56 -6.01 11.30
C THR A 366 -15.36 -5.43 12.69
N ILE A 367 -14.19 -4.85 12.95
CA ILE A 367 -13.92 -4.14 14.21
C ILE A 367 -13.19 -2.82 13.95
N MET A 368 -13.68 -1.75 14.56
CA MET A 368 -13.03 -0.44 14.55
C MET A 368 -12.29 -0.23 15.86
N ILE A 369 -10.99 0.11 15.79
CA ILE A 369 -10.16 0.26 16.99
C ILE A 369 -10.65 1.42 17.87
N GLN A 370 -11.12 2.49 17.24
CA GLN A 370 -11.56 3.70 17.93
C GLN A 370 -12.75 4.34 17.22
N GLY A 371 -13.28 5.40 17.83
CA GLY A 371 -14.35 6.21 17.25
C GLY A 371 -13.95 6.81 15.90
N PHE A 372 -14.97 7.24 15.17
CA PHE A 372 -14.82 7.83 13.84
C PHE A 372 -15.73 9.06 13.71
N ASP A 373 -15.36 9.98 12.82
CA ASP A 373 -16.15 11.18 12.51
C ASP A 373 -17.28 10.85 11.51
N PRO A 374 -18.57 10.93 11.89
CA PRO A 374 -19.70 10.68 11.00
C PRO A 374 -19.79 11.67 9.83
N ASN A 375 -19.33 12.93 10.02
CA ASN A 375 -19.41 13.96 8.99
C ASN A 375 -18.61 13.61 7.73
N LYS A 376 -17.61 12.73 7.86
CA LYS A 376 -16.84 12.24 6.72
C LYS A 376 -17.64 11.33 5.80
N ILE A 377 -18.71 10.69 6.29
CA ILE A 377 -19.53 9.71 5.56
C ILE A 377 -21.01 10.12 5.41
N MET A 378 -21.37 11.31 5.91
CA MET A 378 -22.70 11.93 5.79
C MET A 378 -22.63 13.24 4.98
N GLY A 379 -23.72 13.64 4.32
CA GLY A 379 -23.82 14.95 3.67
C GLY A 379 -23.55 14.99 2.15
N GLY A 380 -23.52 13.83 1.49
CA GLY A 380 -23.48 13.69 0.04
C GLY A 380 -22.08 13.73 -0.58
N ALA A 381 -21.85 12.84 -1.55
CA ALA A 381 -20.62 12.77 -2.34
C ALA A 381 -20.56 13.91 -3.38
N SER A 382 -19.36 14.18 -3.89
CA SER A 382 -19.19 15.12 -5.00
C SER A 382 -19.98 14.65 -6.23
N GLY A 383 -20.50 15.60 -7.02
CA GLY A 383 -21.28 15.29 -8.22
C GLY A 383 -20.53 14.40 -9.24
N TYR A 384 -19.20 14.45 -9.23
CA TYR A 384 -18.34 13.64 -10.09
C TYR A 384 -18.39 12.14 -9.79
N LEU A 385 -18.81 11.73 -8.59
CA LEU A 385 -18.90 10.34 -8.17
C LEU A 385 -20.30 9.73 -8.38
N ARG A 386 -21.27 10.53 -8.86
CA ARG A 386 -22.66 10.11 -9.12
C ARG A 386 -22.95 9.86 -10.60
N GLN A 387 -21.92 9.82 -11.45
CA GLN A 387 -22.06 9.62 -12.90
C GLN A 387 -22.20 8.15 -13.27
#